data_AF-A0ABD1YLW4-F1
#
_entry.id   AF-A0ABD1YLW4-F1
#
_cell.length_a   1.000
_cell.length_b   1.000
_cell.length_c   1.000
_cell.angle_alpha   90.00
_cell.angle_beta   90.00
_cell.angle_gamma   90.00
#
_symmetry.space_group_name_H-M   'P 1'
#
loop_
_entity.id
_entity.type
_entity.pdbx_description
1 polymer ?
#
loop_
_entity_poly.entity_id
_entity_poly.type
_entity_poly.pdbx_seq_one_letter_code
_entity_poly.pdbx_strand_id
1 'polypeptide(L)'
;MAHVVGYPRMGPKRELKFSLESFWDGKSTAEDLKKVAKDLRALIWNQQKDAGVFWIPSNTFSYYDHVLDTTAMVGAVRGRFAISEN
;
A
#
# COMPACT_ATOMS: atom_id res chain seq x y z
N MET A 1 11.75 18.07 -16.93
CA MET A 1 10.58 17.19 -16.68
C MET A 1 11.08 15.98 -15.89
N ALA A 2 10.55 15.74 -14.69
CA ALA A 2 10.96 14.63 -13.84
C ALA A 2 9.95 13.48 -13.91
N HIS A 3 10.43 12.25 -13.92
CA HIS A 3 9.64 11.02 -13.90
C HIS A 3 10.08 10.17 -12.69
N VAL A 4 9.12 9.71 -11.90
CA VAL A 4 9.37 8.92 -10.68
C VAL A 4 8.76 7.53 -10.87
N VAL A 5 9.53 6.48 -10.58
CA VAL A 5 9.10 5.08 -10.77
C VAL A 5 8.53 4.44 -9.51
N GLY A 6 8.72 5.08 -8.34
CA GLY A 6 8.30 4.55 -7.04
C GLY A 6 8.48 5.58 -5.93
N TYR A 7 7.78 5.38 -4.81
CA TYR A 7 7.89 6.25 -3.64
C TYR A 7 7.81 5.43 -2.34
N PRO A 8 8.58 5.76 -1.29
CA PRO A 8 8.50 5.07 0.00
C PRO A 8 7.09 5.13 0.60
N ARG A 9 6.48 3.95 0.80
CA ARG A 9 5.09 3.81 1.26
C ARG A 9 4.90 3.85 2.77
N MET A 10 5.98 3.84 3.54
CA MET A 10 5.93 3.70 5.01
C MET A 10 5.31 4.91 5.72
N GLY A 11 5.36 6.09 5.08
CA GLY A 11 5.09 7.37 5.71
C GLY A 11 6.26 7.86 6.58
N PRO A 12 6.29 9.17 6.89
CA PRO A 12 7.42 9.80 7.58
C PRO A 12 7.60 9.30 9.03
N LYS A 13 6.55 8.77 9.67
CA LYS A 13 6.59 8.24 11.03
C LYS A 13 6.35 6.74 11.09
N ARG A 14 6.47 6.04 9.95
CA ARG A 14 6.20 4.60 9.80
C ARG A 14 4.73 4.25 10.08
N GLU A 15 3.82 5.14 9.72
CA GLU A 15 2.38 5.01 9.92
C GLU A 15 1.86 3.67 9.35
N LEU A 16 2.34 3.27 8.17
CA LEU A 16 1.95 1.99 7.56
C LEU A 16 2.37 0.80 8.42
N LYS A 17 3.59 0.83 8.99
CA LYS A 17 4.10 -0.23 9.85
C LYS A 17 3.16 -0.46 11.03
N PHE A 18 2.92 0.60 11.79
CA PHE A 18 2.18 0.50 13.03
C PHE A 18 0.72 0.17 12.79
N SER A 19 0.12 0.70 11.73
CA SER A 19 -1.26 0.35 11.36
C SER A 19 -1.39 -1.11 10.94
N LEU A 20 -0.39 -1.64 10.21
CA LEU A 20 -0.39 -3.04 9.77
C LEU A 20 -0.15 -4.01 10.93
N GLU A 21 0.83 -3.72 11.79
CA GLU A 21 1.09 -4.51 13.00
C GLU A 21 -0.12 -4.51 13.94
N SER A 22 -0.78 -3.36 14.15
CA SER A 22 -2.01 -3.25 14.93
C SER A 22 -3.15 -4.10 14.35
N PHE A 23 -3.29 -4.13 13.03
CA PHE A 23 -4.28 -4.96 12.35
C PHE A 23 -3.99 -6.46 12.54
N TRP A 24 -2.74 -6.89 12.36
CA TRP A 24 -2.37 -8.30 12.60
C TRP A 24 -2.52 -8.72 14.06
N ASP A 25 -2.26 -7.80 14.99
CA ASP A 25 -2.47 -8.03 16.43
C ASP A 25 -3.96 -8.02 16.84
N GLY A 26 -4.89 -7.78 15.90
CA GLY A 26 -6.33 -7.70 16.17
C GLY A 26 -6.75 -6.47 16.98
N LYS A 27 -5.87 -5.46 17.11
CA LYS A 27 -6.10 -4.23 17.89
C LYS A 27 -6.81 -3.14 17.09
N SER A 28 -6.86 -3.28 15.77
CA SER A 28 -7.57 -2.37 14.85
C SER A 28 -8.27 -3.12 13.73
N THR A 29 -9.24 -2.47 13.09
CA THR A 29 -10.03 -3.06 12.02
C THR A 29 -9.32 -2.98 10.66
N ALA A 30 -9.83 -3.72 9.67
CA ALA A 30 -9.37 -3.58 8.29
C ALA A 30 -9.68 -2.18 7.73
N GLU A 31 -10.78 -1.57 8.18
CA GLU A 31 -11.22 -0.23 7.81
C GLU A 31 -10.23 0.83 8.32
N ASP A 32 -9.72 0.67 9.54
CA ASP A 32 -8.67 1.54 10.10
C ASP A 32 -7.40 1.49 9.26
N LEU A 33 -6.93 0.28 8.91
CA LEU A 33 -5.77 0.08 8.05
C LEU A 33 -5.98 0.68 6.64
N LYS A 34 -7.16 0.47 6.05
CA LYS A 34 -7.51 1.07 4.76
C LYS A 34 -7.51 2.59 4.81
N LYS A 35 -7.98 3.18 5.92
CA LYS A 35 -7.97 4.62 6.13
C LYS A 35 -6.54 5.17 6.17
N VAL A 36 -5.66 4.60 7.00
CA VAL A 36 -4.25 5.02 7.08
C VAL A 36 -3.57 4.93 5.71
N ALA A 37 -3.78 3.83 4.99
CA ALA A 37 -3.22 3.64 3.66
C ALA A 37 -3.75 4.65 2.62
N LYS A 38 -5.04 5.00 2.68
CA LYS A 38 -5.63 6.04 1.82
C LYS A 38 -4.99 7.40 2.10
N ASP A 39 -4.86 7.77 3.37
CA ASP A 39 -4.29 9.04 3.79
C ASP A 39 -2.81 9.14 3.37
N LEU A 40 -2.03 8.05 3.48
CA LEU A 40 -0.65 7.97 3.00
C LEU A 40 -0.53 8.13 1.48
N ARG A 41 -1.38 7.46 0.68
CA ARG A 41 -1.35 7.63 -0.79
C ARG A 41 -1.64 9.07 -1.19
N ALA A 42 -2.63 9.70 -0.56
CA ALA A 42 -2.97 11.10 -0.81
C ALA A 42 -1.80 12.04 -0.45
N LEU A 43 -1.17 11.84 0.71
CA LEU A 43 0.01 12.58 1.14
C LEU A 43 1.15 12.47 0.11
N ILE A 44 1.47 11.25 -0.34
CA ILE A 44 2.54 10.96 -1.29
C ILE A 44 2.28 11.61 -2.66
N TRP A 45 1.05 11.56 -3.15
CA TRP A 45 0.69 12.21 -4.42
C TRP A 45 0.79 13.72 -4.33
N ASN A 46 0.31 14.32 -3.23
CA ASN A 46 0.42 15.76 -3.02
C ASN A 46 1.90 16.20 -2.91
N GLN A 47 2.73 15.47 -2.16
CA GLN A 47 4.17 15.76 -2.08
C GLN A 47 4.86 15.73 -3.44
N GLN A 48 4.57 14.75 -4.28
CA GLN A 48 5.14 14.66 -5.63
C GLN A 48 4.64 15.78 -6.54
N LYS A 49 3.35 16.11 -6.46
CA LYS A 49 2.76 17.24 -7.19
C LYS A 49 3.43 18.56 -6.79
N ASP A 50 3.55 18.81 -5.49
CA ASP A 50 4.15 20.04 -4.94
C ASP A 50 5.64 20.15 -5.28
N ALA A 51 6.34 19.02 -5.43
CA ALA A 51 7.72 18.95 -5.91
C ALA A 51 7.85 19.13 -7.45
N GLY A 52 6.75 19.35 -8.18
CA GLY A 52 6.77 19.56 -9.63
C GLY A 52 6.98 18.28 -10.45
N VAL A 53 6.72 17.10 -9.87
CA VAL A 53 6.75 15.84 -10.61
C VAL A 53 5.58 15.82 -11.59
N PHE A 54 5.91 15.74 -12.87
CA PHE A 54 4.90 15.80 -13.93
C PHE A 54 4.19 14.45 -14.12
N TRP A 55 4.93 13.35 -14.02
CA TRP A 55 4.41 12.00 -14.13
C TRP A 55 4.43 11.32 -12.76
N ILE A 56 3.31 11.40 -12.04
CA ILE A 56 3.16 10.81 -10.72
C ILE A 56 2.73 9.35 -10.88
N PRO A 57 3.50 8.37 -10.39
CA PRO A 57 3.18 6.97 -10.57
C PRO A 57 2.00 6.55 -9.67
N SER A 58 1.21 5.60 -10.18
CA SER A 58 0.18 4.89 -9.43
C SER A 58 0.59 3.44 -9.20
N ASN A 59 -0.13 2.73 -8.33
CA ASN A 59 0.13 1.32 -8.00
C ASN A 59 1.53 1.01 -7.45
N THR A 60 2.23 2.02 -6.92
CA THR A 60 3.52 1.87 -6.22
C THR A 60 3.34 1.58 -4.72
N PHE A 61 2.12 1.80 -4.21
CA PHE A 61 1.74 1.51 -2.83
C PHE A 61 1.37 0.03 -2.68
N SER A 62 1.81 -0.58 -1.58
CA SER A 62 1.43 -1.92 -1.16
C SER A 62 1.29 -1.96 0.35
N TYR A 63 0.37 -2.78 0.87
CA TYR A 63 0.32 -3.04 2.30
C TYR A 63 1.52 -3.86 2.78
N TYR A 64 2.08 -4.73 1.93
CA TYR A 64 3.15 -5.65 2.33
C TYR A 64 4.22 -5.80 1.26
N ASP A 65 3.86 -6.24 0.06
CA ASP A 65 4.77 -6.34 -1.07
C ASP A 65 4.02 -6.29 -2.41
N HIS A 66 4.58 -5.54 -3.36
CA HIS A 66 3.99 -5.33 -4.69
C HIS A 66 4.02 -6.58 -5.59
N VAL A 67 5.00 -7.47 -5.43
CA VAL A 67 5.02 -8.75 -6.17
C VAL A 67 3.95 -9.68 -5.60
N LEU A 68 3.76 -9.67 -4.28
CA LEU A 68 2.63 -10.36 -3.65
C LEU A 68 1.28 -9.82 -4.13
N ASP A 69 1.12 -8.48 -4.21
CA ASP A 69 -0.11 -7.87 -4.75
C ASP A 69 -0.37 -8.34 -6.19
N THR A 70 0.67 -8.40 -7.02
CA THR A 70 0.58 -8.90 -8.39
C THR A 70 0.20 -10.38 -8.43
N THR A 71 0.81 -11.19 -7.56
CA THR A 71 0.51 -12.63 -7.44
C THR A 71 -0.96 -12.85 -7.11
N ALA A 72 -1.51 -12.07 -6.18
CA ALA A 72 -2.94 -12.12 -5.82
C ALA A 72 -3.83 -11.65 -6.98
N MET A 73 -3.46 -10.56 -7.64
CA MET A 73 -4.22 -9.96 -8.75
C MET A 73 -4.37 -10.89 -9.95
N VAL A 74 -3.35 -11.68 -10.29
CA VAL A 74 -3.39 -12.61 -11.43
C VAL A 74 -3.84 -14.02 -11.06
N GLY A 75 -4.26 -14.25 -9.81
CA GLY A 75 -4.69 -15.57 -9.34
C GLY A 75 -3.54 -16.58 -9.16
N ALA A 76 -2.28 -16.14 -9.12
CA ALA A 76 -1.11 -17.01 -8.91
C ALA A 76 -0.90 -17.41 -7.44
N VAL A 77 -1.96 -17.36 -6.62
CA VAL A 77 -1.95 -17.78 -5.21
C VAL A 77 -1.92 -19.31 -5.15
N ARG A 78 -0.98 -19.88 -4.40
CA ARG A 78 -0.88 -21.34 -4.23
C ARG A 78 -2.12 -21.89 -3.54
N GLY A 79 -2.59 -23.07 -3.97
CA GLY A 79 -3.81 -23.71 -3.47
C GLY A 79 -3.92 -23.86 -1.95
N ARG A 80 -2.81 -24.02 -1.22
CA ARG A 80 -2.83 -24.08 0.26
C ARG A 80 -3.25 -22.77 0.95
N PHE A 81 -3.27 -21.66 0.21
CA PHE A 81 -3.74 -20.34 0.65
C PHE A 81 -4.99 -19.91 -0.11
N ALA A 82 -5.53 -20.76 -0.99
CA ALA A 82 -6.80 -20.48 -1.62
C ALA A 82 -7.86 -20.36 -0.51
N ILE A 83 -8.67 -19.31 -0.60
CA ILE A 83 -9.84 -19.17 0.27
C ILE A 83 -10.74 -20.35 -0.10
N SER A 84 -10.99 -21.26 0.85
CA SER A 84 -11.95 -22.34 0.63
C SER A 84 -13.30 -21.71 0.32
N GLU A 85 -13.88 -22.04 -0.84
CA GLU A 85 -15.28 -21.73 -1.09
C GLU A 85 -16.11 -22.40 0.01
N ASN A 86 -16.85 -21.59 0.76
CA ASN A 86 -17.87 -22.02 1.71
C ASN A 86 -19.11 -21.16 1.46
#